data_AF-A0A8T5K6H9-F1
#
_entry.id   AF-A0A8T5K6H9-F1
#
_cell.length_a   1.000
_cell.length_b   1.000
_cell.length_c   1.000
_cell.angle_alpha   90.00
_cell.angle_beta   90.00
_cell.angle_gamma   90.00
#
_symmetry.space_group_name_H-M   'P 1'
#
loop_
_entity.id
_entity.type
_entity.pdbx_description
1 polymer ?
#
loop_
_entity_poly.entity_id
_entity_poly.type
_entity_poly.pdbx_seq_one_letter_code
_entity_poly.pdbx_strand_id
1 'polypeptide(L)' 'MNKYLMVIMCCMLIGIPIAYVDPTEGGLRDEPYTGLFFVSIGGAIVIILYSSMQTRKEQQKLRRERRKKFRK' A
#
# COMPACT_ATOMS: atom_id res chain seq x y z
N MET A 1 3.43 -3.26 9.72
CA MET A 1 3.89 -3.19 8.32
C MET A 1 5.32 -2.67 8.30
N ASN A 2 6.21 -3.26 7.51
CA ASN A 2 7.61 -2.82 7.42
C ASN A 2 7.70 -1.36 6.91
N LYS A 3 8.62 -0.56 7.44
CA LYS A 3 8.82 0.86 7.07
C LYS A 3 8.97 1.03 5.56
N TYR A 4 9.70 0.13 4.91
CA TYR A 4 9.88 0.14 3.45
C TYR A 4 8.57 -0.09 2.68
N LEU A 5 7.72 -1.03 3.12
CA LEU A 5 6.43 -1.28 2.49
C LEU A 5 5.51 -0.06 2.61
N MET A 6 5.57 0.65 3.74
CA MET A 6 4.78 1.86 3.96
C MET A 6 5.21 2.99 3.02
N VAL A 7 6.52 3.19 2.84
CA VAL A 7 7.03 4.18 1.88
C VAL A 7 6.59 3.86 0.45
N ILE A 8 6.71 2.59 0.02
CA ILE A 8 6.30 2.18 -1.33
C ILE A 8 4.78 2.38 -1.49
N MET A 9 3.98 2.08 -0.47
CA MET A 9 2.53 2.33 -0.50
C MET A 9 2.20 3.81 -0.69
N CYS A 10 2.88 4.70 0.04
CA CYS A 10 2.71 6.14 -0.12
C CYS A 10 3.12 6.61 -1.52
N CYS A 11 4.20 6.09 -2.08
CA CYS A 11 4.60 6.38 -3.47
C CYS A 11 3.53 5.94 -4.49
N MET A 12 2.93 4.76 -4.30
CA MET A 12 1.83 4.28 -5.15
C MET A 12 0.61 5.20 -5.06
N LEU A 13 0.23 5.65 -3.85
CA LEU A 13 -0.90 6.56 -3.65
C LEU A 13 -0.68 7.94 -4.26
N ILE A 14 0.56 8.46 -4.20
CA ILE A 14 0.93 9.75 -4.80
C ILE A 14 1.07 9.64 -6.34
N GLY A 15 1.38 8.44 -6.86
CA GLY A 15 1.41 8.17 -8.30
C GLY A 15 0.06 8.37 -9.00
N ILE A 16 -1.06 8.18 -8.27
CA ILE A 16 -2.41 8.38 -8.79
C ILE A 16 -2.66 9.85 -9.17
N PRO A 17 -2.57 10.84 -8.26
CA PRO A 17 -2.75 12.24 -8.62
C PRO A 17 -1.69 12.74 -9.60
N ILE A 18 -0.44 12.25 -9.53
CA ILE A 18 0.60 12.58 -10.50
C ILE A 18 0.22 12.15 -11.92
N ALA A 19 -0.53 11.06 -12.09
CA ALA A 19 -1.01 10.64 -13.41
C ALA A 19 -2.03 11.61 -14.03
N TYR A 20 -2.70 12.42 -13.20
CA TYR A 20 -3.75 13.37 -13.60
C TYR A 20 -3.32 14.83 -13.57
N VAL A 21 -2.34 15.21 -12.74
CA VAL A 21 -1.89 16.60 -12.58
C VAL A 21 -0.72 16.86 -13.52
N ASP A 22 -0.81 17.89 -14.36
CA ASP A 22 0.33 18.31 -15.18
C ASP A 22 1.22 19.29 -14.40
N PRO A 23 2.48 18.93 -14.09
CA PRO A 23 3.36 19.81 -13.32
C PRO A 23 3.78 21.07 -14.08
N THR A 24 3.63 21.12 -15.40
CA THR A 24 4.01 22.27 -16.23
C THR A 24 2.94 23.35 -16.31
N GLU A 25 1.66 22.98 -16.28
CA GLU A 25 0.55 23.93 -16.44
C GLU A 25 -0.29 24.07 -15.16
N GLY A 26 -0.09 23.20 -14.16
CA GLY A 26 -0.87 23.19 -12.91
C GLY A 26 -2.33 22.75 -13.10
N GLY A 27 -2.70 22.32 -14.31
CA GLY A 27 -4.02 21.84 -14.68
C GLY A 27 -4.16 20.32 -14.58
N LEU A 28 -5.40 19.86 -14.77
CA LEU A 28 -5.67 18.44 -15.07
C LEU A 28 -5.22 18.15 -16.50
N ARG A 29 -4.53 17.04 -16.70
CA ARG A 29 -4.12 16.56 -18.02
C ARG A 29 -5.35 16.18 -18.85
N ASP A 30 -5.40 16.63 -20.10
CA ASP A 30 -6.43 16.23 -21.06
C ASP A 30 -6.39 14.72 -21.33
N GLU A 31 -5.20 14.13 -21.37
CA GLU A 31 -4.98 12.69 -21.43
C GLU A 31 -4.17 12.23 -20.20
N PRO A 32 -4.82 11.55 -19.23
CA PRO A 32 -4.10 11.00 -18.09
C PRO A 32 -3.13 9.92 -18.54
N TYR A 33 -2.00 9.79 -17.84
CA TYR A 33 -1.09 8.67 -18.07
C TYR A 33 -1.70 7.37 -17.56
N THR A 34 -2.48 6.72 -18.42
CA THR A 34 -3.16 5.45 -18.13
C THR A 34 -2.19 4.37 -17.66
N GLY A 35 -0.99 4.29 -18.23
CA GLY A 35 0.07 3.38 -17.76
C GLY A 35 0.46 3.61 -16.30
N LEU A 36 0.72 4.86 -15.90
CA LEU A 36 1.05 5.22 -14.52
C LEU A 36 -0.12 4.97 -13.56
N PHE A 37 -1.34 5.23 -14.02
CA PHE A 37 -2.56 4.98 -13.25
C PHE A 37 -2.76 3.48 -12.96
N PHE A 38 -2.68 2.62 -13.97
CA PHE A 38 -2.84 1.18 -13.76
C PHE A 38 -1.69 0.56 -12.96
N VAL A 39 -0.45 1.04 -13.15
CA VAL A 39 0.70 0.57 -12.36
C VAL A 39 0.57 0.98 -10.89
N SER A 40 0.15 2.22 -10.61
CA SER A 40 -0.03 2.69 -9.23
C SER A 40 -1.16 1.96 -8.50
N ILE A 41 -2.28 1.70 -9.18
CA ILE A 41 -3.37 0.88 -8.64
C ILE A 41 -2.90 -0.56 -8.42
N GLY A 42 -2.30 -1.18 -9.43
CA GLY A 42 -1.84 -2.57 -9.36
C GLY A 42 -0.83 -2.77 -8.23
N GLY A 43 0.12 -1.86 -8.09
CA GLY A 43 1.11 -1.93 -7.03
C GLY A 43 0.54 -1.64 -5.63
N ALA A 44 -0.44 -0.72 -5.50
CA ALA A 44 -1.17 -0.54 -4.25
C ALA A 44 -1.89 -1.83 -3.81
N ILE A 45 -2.56 -2.52 -4.74
CA ILE A 45 -3.24 -3.79 -4.48
C ILE A 45 -2.25 -4.87 -4.01
N VAL A 46 -1.12 -5.02 -4.71
CA VAL A 46 -0.09 -6.01 -4.33
C VAL A 46 0.45 -5.74 -2.92
N ILE A 47 0.68 -4.48 -2.56
CA ILE A 47 1.16 -4.10 -1.22
C ILE A 47 0.11 -4.39 -0.15
N ILE A 48 -1.17 -4.11 -0.43
CA ILE A 48 -2.27 -4.42 0.49
C ILE A 48 -2.38 -5.93 0.69
N LEU A 49 -2.31 -6.73 -0.36
CA LEU A 49 -2.33 -8.20 -0.26
C LEU A 49 -1.14 -8.74 0.53
N TYR A 50 0.07 -8.22 0.27
CA TYR A 50 1.28 -8.62 0.98
C TYR A 50 1.20 -8.27 2.48
N SER A 51 0.75 -7.05 2.80
CA SER A 51 0.59 -6.61 4.19
C SER A 51 -0.51 -7.38 4.92
N SER A 52 -1.60 -7.74 4.23
CA SER A 52 -2.67 -8.60 4.77
C SER A 52 -2.11 -9.94 5.22
N MET A 53 -1.28 -10.58 4.39
CA MET A 53 -0.64 -11.86 4.74
C MET A 53 0.27 -11.75 5.98
N GLN A 54 1.07 -10.69 6.07
CA GLN A 54 1.92 -10.44 7.24
C GLN A 54 1.08 -10.25 8.50
N THR A 55 0.02 -9.46 8.40
CA THR A 55 -0.89 -9.16 9.52
C THR A 55 -1.56 -10.43 10.06
N ARG A 56 -1.95 -11.37 9.18
CA ARG A 56 -2.53 -12.66 9.62
C ARG A 56 -1.54 -13.48 10.46
N LYS A 57 -0.26 -13.51 10.09
CA LYS A 57 0.78 -14.21 10.88
C LYS A 57 1.01 -13.55 12.24
N GLU A 58 1.05 -12.21 12.29
CA GLU A 58 1.20 -11.45 13.53
C GLU A 58 0.02 -11.69 14.48
N GLN A 59 -1.21 -11.69 13.97
CA GLN A 59 -2.41 -11.99 14.78
C GLN A 59 -2.40 -13.42 15.35
N GLN A 60 -1.92 -14.40 14.60
CA GLN A 60 -1.78 -15.78 15.10
C GLN A 60 -0.73 -15.86 16.21
N LYS A 61 0.39 -15.15 16.07
CA LYS A 61 1.45 -15.09 17.09
C LYS A 61 0.94 -14.46 18.40
N LEU A 62 0.23 -13.34 18.31
CA LEU A 62 -0.39 -12.67 19.46
C LEU A 62 -1.45 -13.55 20.15
N ARG A 63 -2.22 -14.35 19.40
CA ARG A 63 -3.18 -15.31 19.99
C ARG A 63 -2.46 -16.45 20.74
N ARG A 64 -1.35 -16.97 20.20
CA ARG A 64 -0.52 -18.00 20.86
C ARG A 64 0.11 -17.48 22.15
N GLU A 65 0.65 -16.26 22.13
CA GLU A 65 1.25 -15.62 23.30
C GLU A 65 0.21 -15.37 24.40
N ARG A 66 -1.00 -14.89 24.04
CA ARG A 66 -2.12 -14.76 24.98
C ARG A 66 -2.50 -16.10 25.64
N ARG A 67 -2.57 -17.19 24.88
CA ARG A 67 -2.85 -18.53 25.43
C ARG A 67 -1.76 -19.04 26.38
N LYS A 68 -0.48 -18.72 26.11
CA LYS A 68 0.63 -19.09 27.01
C LYS A 68 0.60 -18.29 28.31
N LYS A 69 0.21 -17.01 28.26
CA LYS A 69 0.13 -16.13 29.42
C LYS A 69 -1.00 -16.52 30.39
N PHE A 70 -2.07 -17.13 29.89
CA PHE A 70 -3.22 -17.60 30.67
C PHE A 70 -3.02 -19.02 31.26
N ARG A 71 -1.96 -19.73 30.86
CA ARG A 71 -1.65 -21.11 31.31
C ARG A 71 -0.52 -21.16 32.33
N LYS A 72 -0.01 -20.01 32.76
CA LYS A 72 0.84 -19.81 33.94
C LYS A 72 -0.02 -19.19 35.03
#